data_AF-A0A3B8QV62-F1
#
_entry.id   AF-A0A3B8QV62-F1
#
_cell.length_a   1.000
_cell.length_b   1.000
_cell.length_c   1.000
_cell.angle_alpha   90.00
_cell.angle_beta   90.00
_cell.angle_gamma   90.00
#
_symmetry.space_group_name_H-M   'P 1'
#
loop_
_entity.id
_entity.type
_entity.pdbx_description
1 polymer ?
#
loop_
_entity_poly.entity_id
_entity_poly.type
_entity_poly.pdbx_seq_one_letter_code
_entity_poly.pdbx_strand_id
1 'polypeptide(L)'
;MKKWASLLVVAVSLAACSAPKATISQKSATQYSAVVTKAANQYMEVVDVQLTDGAQWASGSFRLTDESGKRTILNPKGYAAFGIQIVTPALAFAPNQALISYRLEEEGAVKSMLLSLQGLPAPVEANARPTLAE
;
A
#
# COMPACT_ATOMS: atom_id res chain seq x y z
N MET A 1 34.48 -44.01 -28.98
CA MET A 1 33.45 -43.08 -29.51
C MET A 1 32.61 -42.62 -28.31
N LYS A 2 32.76 -41.36 -27.85
CA LYS A 2 31.84 -40.21 -28.09
C LYS A 2 30.37 -40.61 -27.86
N LYS A 3 29.56 -40.06 -26.95
CA LYS A 3 29.61 -38.81 -26.16
C LYS A 3 28.78 -39.00 -24.88
N TRP A 4 29.27 -38.48 -23.75
CA TRP A 4 28.44 -38.30 -22.55
C TRP A 4 27.85 -36.90 -22.65
N ALA A 5 26.58 -36.80 -22.99
CA ALA A 5 25.85 -35.55 -23.02
C ALA A 5 25.58 -35.12 -21.57
N SER A 6 26.48 -34.33 -21.01
CA SER A 6 26.20 -33.56 -19.80
C SER A 6 25.03 -32.63 -20.09
N LEU A 7 23.86 -33.01 -19.61
CA LEU A 7 22.66 -32.19 -19.63
C LEU A 7 22.90 -31.05 -18.63
N LEU A 8 23.38 -29.91 -19.13
CA LEU A 8 23.54 -28.69 -18.36
C LEU A 8 22.13 -28.19 -18.02
N VAL A 9 21.68 -28.47 -16.80
CA VAL A 9 20.45 -27.89 -16.23
C VAL A 9 20.73 -26.40 -16.06
N VAL A 10 20.32 -25.61 -17.05
CA VAL A 10 20.20 -24.16 -16.91
C VAL A 10 19.01 -23.94 -15.99
N ALA A 11 19.25 -23.96 -14.69
CA ALA A 11 18.36 -23.38 -13.72
C ALA A 11 18.35 -21.87 -13.99
N VAL A 12 17.44 -21.43 -14.88
CA VAL A 12 17.02 -20.03 -14.95
C VAL A 12 16.43 -19.74 -13.58
N SER A 13 17.27 -19.24 -12.68
CA SER A 13 16.83 -18.57 -11.47
C SER A 13 16.15 -17.31 -11.95
N LEU A 14 14.87 -17.45 -12.32
CA LEU A 14 13.94 -16.34 -12.36
C LEU A 14 14.06 -15.71 -10.98
N ALA A 15 14.84 -14.64 -10.88
CA ALA A 15 14.76 -13.73 -9.77
C ALA A 15 13.31 -13.25 -9.79
N ALA A 16 12.45 -13.93 -9.03
CA ALA A 16 11.08 -13.56 -8.84
C ALA A 16 11.14 -12.21 -8.13
N CYS A 17 11.18 -11.14 -8.91
CA CYS A 17 10.93 -9.80 -8.43
C CYS A 17 9.47 -9.82 -8.01
N SER A 18 9.22 -10.10 -6.74
CA SER A 18 7.87 -10.19 -6.20
C SER A 18 7.15 -8.88 -6.49
N ALA A 19 5.94 -8.98 -7.03
CA ALA A 19 5.10 -7.80 -7.23
C ALA A 19 4.89 -7.12 -5.86
N PRO A 20 4.97 -5.78 -5.80
CA PRO A 20 4.67 -5.07 -4.56
C PRO A 20 3.27 -5.42 -4.07
N LYS A 21 3.13 -5.47 -2.75
CA LYS A 21 1.86 -5.67 -2.06
C LYS A 21 1.59 -4.46 -1.19
N ALA A 22 0.32 -4.15 -0.95
CA ALA A 22 -0.02 -3.10 -0.02
C ALA A 22 -1.30 -3.43 0.75
N THR A 23 -1.43 -2.80 1.91
CA THR A 23 -2.65 -2.75 2.71
C THR A 23 -2.98 -1.30 2.99
N ILE A 24 -4.27 -0.99 3.19
CA ILE A 24 -4.72 0.36 3.53
C ILE A 24 -5.72 0.33 4.67
N SER A 25 -5.60 1.32 5.56
CA SER A 25 -6.49 1.55 6.69
C SER A 25 -6.90 3.01 6.74
N GLN A 26 -8.14 3.24 7.17
CA GLN A 26 -8.61 4.58 7.50
C GLN A 26 -8.14 4.95 8.90
N LYS A 27 -7.59 6.17 9.07
CA LYS A 27 -7.18 6.72 10.38
C LYS A 27 -8.17 7.74 10.89
N SER A 28 -8.75 8.54 10.00
CA SER A 28 -9.84 9.48 10.27
C SER A 28 -10.67 9.71 9.00
N ALA A 29 -11.68 10.58 9.05
CA ALA A 29 -12.50 10.91 7.89
C ALA A 29 -11.72 11.48 6.68
N THR A 30 -10.56 12.09 6.92
CA THR A 30 -9.75 12.76 5.89
C THR A 30 -8.33 12.19 5.80
N GLN A 31 -8.00 11.16 6.57
CA GLN A 31 -6.66 10.59 6.65
C GLN A 31 -6.68 9.07 6.52
N TYR A 32 -5.83 8.58 5.62
CA TYR A 32 -5.65 7.16 5.33
C TYR A 32 -4.17 6.83 5.38
N SER A 33 -3.88 5.56 5.68
CA SER A 33 -2.52 5.06 5.77
C SER A 33 -2.44 3.75 5.01
N ALA A 34 -1.59 3.73 3.98
CA ALA A 34 -1.22 2.49 3.30
C ALA A 34 0.18 2.05 3.73
N VAL A 35 0.42 0.76 3.79
CA VAL A 35 1.75 0.16 3.97
C VAL A 35 2.04 -0.69 2.75
N VAL A 36 3.16 -0.44 2.10
CA VAL A 36 3.62 -1.14 0.90
C VAL A 36 4.79 -2.03 1.27
N THR A 37 4.74 -3.30 0.86
CA THR A 37 5.84 -4.26 0.96
C THR A 37 6.37 -4.60 -0.43
N LYS A 38 7.69 -4.55 -0.59
CA LYS A 38 8.39 -4.81 -1.85
C LYS A 38 9.77 -5.43 -1.59
N ALA A 39 10.49 -5.84 -2.63
CA ALA A 39 11.89 -6.19 -2.45
C ALA A 39 12.73 -4.93 -2.15
N ALA A 40 13.68 -5.01 -1.21
CA ALA A 40 14.45 -3.83 -0.76
C ALA A 40 15.22 -3.13 -1.90
N ASN A 41 15.72 -3.92 -2.85
CA ASN A 41 16.45 -3.47 -4.04
C ASN A 41 15.54 -3.11 -5.23
N GLN A 42 14.23 -3.34 -5.14
CA GLN A 42 13.29 -3.00 -6.20
C GLN A 42 13.01 -1.49 -6.18
N TYR A 43 13.13 -0.85 -7.34
CA TYR A 43 12.67 0.52 -7.54
C TYR A 43 11.15 0.55 -7.42
N MET A 44 10.63 1.58 -6.75
CA MET A 44 9.20 1.87 -6.74
C MET A 44 9.00 3.36 -6.56
N GLU A 45 8.21 3.95 -7.44
CA GLU A 45 7.80 5.35 -7.37
C GLU A 45 6.28 5.40 -7.31
N VAL A 46 5.74 6.10 -6.32
CA VAL A 46 4.29 6.33 -6.22
C VAL A 46 3.95 7.57 -7.02
N VAL A 47 3.08 7.43 -8.00
CA VAL A 47 2.70 8.48 -8.96
C VAL A 47 1.44 9.19 -8.51
N ASP A 48 0.42 8.43 -8.10
CA ASP A 48 -0.86 8.98 -7.65
C ASP A 48 -1.53 8.03 -6.65
N VAL A 49 -2.39 8.59 -5.80
CA VAL A 49 -3.26 7.83 -4.91
C VAL A 49 -4.67 8.39 -4.98
N GLN A 50 -5.62 7.53 -5.33
CA GLN A 50 -7.03 7.90 -5.45
C GLN A 50 -7.87 7.07 -4.49
N LEU A 51 -8.95 7.66 -3.98
CA LEU A 51 -9.95 7.02 -3.15
C LEU A 51 -11.26 6.89 -3.95
N THR A 52 -11.97 5.79 -3.75
CA THR A 52 -13.24 5.51 -4.43
C THR A 52 -14.20 4.72 -3.55
N ASP A 53 -15.50 4.89 -3.79
CA ASP A 53 -16.58 4.02 -3.30
C ASP A 53 -17.03 2.99 -4.36
N GLY A 54 -16.40 3.00 -5.54
CA GLY A 54 -16.77 2.21 -6.73
C GLY A 54 -17.55 2.99 -7.79
N ALA A 55 -18.10 4.16 -7.45
CA ALA A 55 -18.83 5.03 -8.36
C ALA A 55 -18.13 6.38 -8.57
N GLN A 56 -17.56 6.94 -7.50
CA GLN A 56 -16.91 8.24 -7.48
C GLN A 56 -15.42 8.09 -7.19
N TRP A 57 -14.62 9.01 -7.73
CA TRP A 57 -13.16 9.01 -7.58
C TRP A 57 -12.67 10.36 -7.09
N ALA A 58 -11.74 10.36 -6.14
CA ALA A 58 -11.08 11.56 -5.65
C ALA A 58 -9.59 11.32 -5.43
N SER A 59 -8.75 12.24 -5.93
CA SER A 59 -7.31 12.22 -5.67
C SER A 59 -7.00 12.65 -4.24
N GLY A 60 -6.08 11.94 -3.60
CA GLY A 60 -5.52 12.28 -2.30
C GLY A 60 -4.12 12.89 -2.43
N SER A 61 -3.82 13.89 -1.61
CA SER A 61 -2.43 14.30 -1.42
C SER A 61 -1.73 13.23 -0.60
N PHE A 62 -0.51 12.86 -0.97
CA PHE A 62 0.22 11.83 -0.23
C PHE A 62 1.66 12.23 0.06
N ARG A 63 2.21 11.63 1.12
CA ARG A 63 3.65 11.64 1.42
C ARG A 63 4.10 10.24 1.77
N LEU A 64 5.35 9.96 1.46
CA LEU A 64 5.97 8.68 1.80
C LEU A 64 6.53 8.75 3.21
N THR A 65 6.35 7.67 3.96
CA THR A 65 6.88 7.52 5.32
C THR A 65 7.64 6.22 5.47
N ASP A 66 8.35 6.06 6.58
CA ASP A 66 8.74 4.72 7.04
C ASP A 66 7.49 3.86 7.32
N GLU A 67 7.68 2.56 7.46
CA GLU A 67 6.59 1.61 7.76
C GLU A 67 5.79 1.99 9.01
N SER A 68 6.44 2.62 10.00
CA SER A 68 5.80 3.06 11.24
C SER A 68 4.94 4.32 11.08
N GLY A 69 5.04 5.04 9.95
CA GLY A 69 4.36 6.31 9.72
C GLY A 69 4.94 7.50 10.50
N LYS A 70 6.08 7.34 11.17
CA LYS A 70 6.66 8.35 12.07
C LYS A 70 7.64 9.28 11.36
N ARG A 71 8.29 8.82 10.30
CA ARG A 71 9.34 9.56 9.60
C ARG A 71 8.96 9.71 8.14
N THR A 72 8.99 10.93 7.64
CA THR A 72 8.87 11.16 6.18
C THR A 72 10.12 10.64 5.50
N ILE A 73 9.94 9.94 4.38
CA ILE A 73 11.03 9.49 3.52
C ILE A 73 10.89 10.15 2.15
N LEU A 74 12.02 10.46 1.52
CA LEU A 74 12.02 11.07 0.18
C LEU A 74 11.97 10.02 -0.94
N ASN A 75 12.44 8.80 -0.66
CA ASN A 75 12.53 7.71 -1.63
C ASN A 75 12.43 6.35 -0.90
N PRO A 76 11.61 5.39 -1.38
CA PRO A 76 11.50 4.04 -0.80
C PRO A 76 12.61 3.07 -1.24
N LYS A 77 13.63 3.52 -1.98
CA LYS A 77 14.81 2.71 -2.33
C LYS A 77 15.52 2.25 -1.05
N GLY A 78 15.83 0.95 -0.97
CA GLY A 78 16.42 0.34 0.22
C GLY A 78 15.41 -0.11 1.29
N TYR A 79 14.15 0.31 1.18
CA TYR A 79 13.08 -0.14 2.09
C TYR A 79 12.40 -1.39 1.53
N ALA A 80 12.33 -2.44 2.35
CA ALA A 80 11.48 -3.61 2.08
C ALA A 80 10.00 -3.30 2.39
N ALA A 81 9.73 -2.33 3.27
CA ALA A 81 8.42 -1.81 3.54
C ALA A 81 8.45 -0.30 3.80
N PHE A 82 7.45 0.43 3.32
CA PHE A 82 7.29 1.87 3.55
C PHE A 82 5.80 2.24 3.65
N GLY A 83 5.52 3.36 4.30
CA GLY A 83 4.17 3.88 4.45
C GLY A 83 3.84 4.94 3.40
N ILE A 84 2.55 5.08 3.11
CA ILE A 84 1.99 6.18 2.33
C ILE A 84 0.90 6.80 3.19
N GLN A 85 1.15 8.03 3.65
CA GLN A 85 0.15 8.81 4.37
C GLN A 85 -0.63 9.64 3.36
N ILE A 86 -1.94 9.41 3.30
CA ILE A 86 -2.85 10.01 2.33
C ILE A 86 -3.76 10.95 3.08
N VAL A 87 -3.92 12.17 2.56
CA VAL A 87 -4.78 13.22 3.10
C VAL A 87 -5.71 13.68 1.99
N THR A 88 -7.00 13.75 2.29
CA THR A 88 -8.01 14.27 1.37
C THR A 88 -8.74 15.46 1.99
N PRO A 89 -9.33 16.34 1.17
CA PRO A 89 -10.42 17.19 1.66
C PRO A 89 -11.58 16.31 2.16
N ALA A 90 -12.56 16.93 2.82
CA ALA A 90 -13.81 16.26 3.15
C ALA A 90 -14.47 15.76 1.85
N LEU A 91 -14.62 14.44 1.73
CA LEU A 91 -15.23 13.82 0.57
C LEU A 91 -16.76 13.83 0.72
N ALA A 92 -17.47 14.00 -0.39
CA ALA A 92 -18.93 13.89 -0.44
C ALA A 92 -19.43 12.43 -0.38
N PHE A 93 -18.50 11.47 -0.38
CA PHE A 93 -18.77 10.03 -0.33
C PHE A 93 -17.84 9.34 0.65
N ALA A 94 -18.20 8.13 1.05
CA ALA A 94 -17.41 7.29 1.95
C ALA A 94 -16.59 6.28 1.13
N PRO A 95 -15.28 6.49 0.93
CA PRO A 95 -14.48 5.57 0.13
C PRO A 95 -14.36 4.20 0.81
N ASN A 96 -14.45 3.14 0.02
CA ASN A 96 -14.27 1.76 0.43
C ASN A 96 -13.04 1.11 -0.23
N GLN A 97 -12.43 1.79 -1.21
CA GLN A 97 -11.24 1.35 -1.92
C GLN A 97 -10.26 2.51 -2.16
N ALA A 98 -9.00 2.16 -2.40
CA ALA A 98 -7.95 3.07 -2.83
C ALA A 98 -7.18 2.48 -4.01
N LEU A 99 -6.89 3.30 -5.01
CA LEU A 99 -6.03 2.96 -6.14
C LEU A 99 -4.69 3.65 -5.94
N ILE A 100 -3.63 2.85 -5.85
CA ILE A 100 -2.25 3.36 -5.83
C ILE A 100 -1.66 3.13 -7.20
N SER A 101 -1.30 4.21 -7.89
CA SER A 101 -0.59 4.19 -9.16
C SER A 101 0.90 4.34 -8.93
N TYR A 102 1.71 3.49 -9.55
CA TYR A 102 3.14 3.40 -9.29
C TYR A 102 3.95 2.95 -10.51
N ARG A 103 5.25 3.23 -10.51
CA ARG A 103 6.23 2.72 -11.48
C ARG A 103 7.24 1.82 -10.77
N LEU A 104 7.76 0.83 -11.49
CA LEU A 104 8.83 -0.06 -11.00
C LEU A 104 10.18 0.20 -11.66
N GLU A 105 10.21 1.14 -12.61
CA GLU A 105 11.39 1.60 -13.34
C GLU A 105 11.19 3.12 -13.57
N GLU A 106 12.26 3.91 -13.62
CA GLU A 106 12.22 5.39 -13.69
C GLU A 106 11.36 5.92 -14.85
N GLU A 107 11.46 5.28 -16.01
CA GLU A 107 10.66 5.58 -17.20
C GLU A 107 9.69 4.45 -17.57
N GLY A 108 9.41 3.56 -16.61
CA GLY A 108 8.55 2.41 -16.82
C GLY A 108 7.08 2.75 -16.96
N ALA A 109 6.31 1.77 -17.45
CA ALA A 109 4.85 1.86 -17.49
C ALA A 109 4.26 2.05 -16.08
N VAL A 110 3.28 2.95 -15.97
CA VAL A 110 2.50 3.12 -14.74
C VAL A 110 1.61 1.89 -14.54
N LYS A 111 1.74 1.27 -13.39
CA LYS A 111 0.92 0.16 -12.90
C LYS A 111 0.01 0.68 -11.80
N SER A 112 -1.04 -0.06 -11.50
CA SER A 112 -1.96 0.29 -10.41
C SER A 112 -2.29 -0.92 -9.55
N MET A 113 -2.54 -0.68 -8.26
CA MET A 113 -3.08 -1.66 -7.34
C MET A 113 -4.33 -1.08 -6.66
N LEU A 114 -5.43 -1.83 -6.72
CA LEU A 114 -6.67 -1.48 -6.04
C LEU A 114 -6.72 -2.20 -4.69
N LEU A 115 -6.92 -1.43 -3.62
CA LEU A 115 -6.87 -1.89 -2.24
C LEU A 115 -8.22 -1.65 -1.58
N SER A 116 -8.77 -2.66 -0.92
CA SER A 116 -9.95 -2.47 -0.07
C SER A 116 -9.55 -1.81 1.24
N LEU A 117 -10.31 -0.80 1.66
CA LEU A 117 -10.10 -0.15 2.95
C LEU A 117 -10.51 -1.10 4.08
N GLN A 118 -9.56 -1.37 4.96
CA GLN A 118 -9.88 -1.94 6.26
C GLN A 118 -10.49 -0.81 7.09
N GLY A 119 -11.79 -0.95 7.40
CA GLY A 119 -12.54 0.02 8.17
C GLY A 119 -11.91 0.28 9.55
N LEU A 120 -12.25 1.41 10.15
CA LEU A 120 -11.97 1.63 11.57
C LEU A 120 -12.62 0.48 12.37
N PRO A 121 -11.93 -0.14 13.34
CA PRO A 121 -12.64 -0.97 14.31
C PRO A 121 -13.75 -0.11 14.91
N ALA A 122 -14.97 -0.66 14.94
CA ALA A 122 -16.10 0.03 15.56
C ALA A 122 -15.68 0.53 16.96
N PRO A 123 -16.05 1.76 17.37
CA PRO A 123 -15.82 2.17 18.74
C PRO A 123 -16.45 1.10 19.63
N VAL A 124 -15.64 0.49 20.49
CA VAL A 124 -16.14 -0.39 21.54
C VAL A 124 -17.09 0.49 22.35
N GLU A 125 -18.39 0.31 22.17
CA GLU A 125 -19.40 0.97 22.97
C GLU A 125 -19.00 0.74 24.43
N ALA A 126 -18.69 1.83 25.14
CA ALA A 126 -18.38 1.81 26.54
C ALA A 126 -19.63 1.40 27.32
N ASN A 127 -19.91 0.09 27.35
CA ASN A 127 -20.83 -0.52 28.29
C ASN A 127 -20.22 -0.45 29.69
N ALA A 128 -20.35 0.71 30.33
CA ALA A 128 -20.18 0.87 31.77
C ALA A 128 -20.89 2.13 32.23
N ARG A 129 -22.23 2.12 32.18
CA ARG A 129 -23.01 2.95 33.11
C ARG A 129 -23.14 2.12 34.40
N PRO A 130 -22.51 2.50 35.52
CA PRO A 130 -22.87 1.88 36.78
C PRO A 130 -24.27 2.38 37.13
N THR A 131 -25.25 1.48 37.10
CA THR A 131 -26.50 1.69 37.83
C THR A 131 -26.14 1.73 39.30
N LEU A 132 -26.20 2.92 39.90
CA LEU A 132 -26.32 3.07 41.34
C LEU A 132 -27.60 2.33 41.76
N ALA A 133 -27.45 1.27 42.55
CA ALA A 133 -28.55 0.70 43.30
C ALA A 133 -28.86 1.65 44.46
N GLU A 134 -30.12 2.03 44.59
CA GLU A 134 -30.71 2.63 45.81
C GLU A 134 -30.82 1.61 46.92
#